data_AF-A0A4R7RZA1-F1
#
_entry.id   AF-A0A4R7RZA1-F1
#
_cell.length_a   1.000
_cell.length_b   1.000
_cell.length_c   1.000
_cell.angle_alpha   90.00
_cell.angle_beta   90.00
_cell.angle_gamma   90.00
#
_symmetry.space_group_name_H-M   'P 1'
#
loop_
_entity.id
_entity.type
_entity.pdbx_description
1 polymer ?
#
loop_
_entity_poly.entity_id
_entity_poly.type
_entity_poly.pdbx_seq_one_letter_code
_entity_poly.pdbx_strand_id
1 'polypeptide(L)'
;MNVREKLFFMALAVIILAYSAHELVIHLRPKPPSPQEIGLEWLRQEYKIPDEAYGKIARLHQDYFLRCDEMCATMKRAHRPLIQRSRNPTSREQKSAALSREKAVCENCLDNMVQHLRTVAALMPPAEGERFLADILPEVINPPELQKLRSQVTPLQ
;
A
#
# COMPACT_ATOMS: atom_id res chain seq x y z
N MET A 1 -57.68 13.10 -19.42
CA MET A 1 -56.21 12.97 -19.54
C MET A 1 -55.87 12.79 -21.00
N ASN A 2 -55.16 13.77 -21.58
CA ASN A 2 -54.84 13.79 -23.01
C ASN A 2 -53.77 12.74 -23.35
N VAL A 3 -53.74 12.28 -24.61
CA VAL A 3 -52.73 11.32 -25.10
C VAL A 3 -51.30 11.79 -24.80
N ARG A 4 -51.07 13.10 -24.87
CA ARG A 4 -49.79 13.74 -24.53
C ARG A 4 -49.38 13.58 -23.06
N GLU A 5 -50.34 13.64 -22.13
CA GLU A 5 -50.09 13.44 -20.70
C GLU A 5 -49.76 11.97 -20.41
N LYS A 6 -50.49 11.03 -21.02
CA LYS A 6 -50.20 9.59 -20.90
C LYS A 6 -48.79 9.25 -21.41
N LEU A 7 -48.40 9.81 -22.55
CA LEU A 7 -47.04 9.65 -23.11
C LEU A 7 -45.97 10.22 -22.18
N PHE A 8 -46.22 11.37 -21.56
CA PHE A 8 -45.29 11.98 -20.62
C PHE A 8 -45.08 11.12 -19.36
N PHE A 9 -46.16 10.63 -18.75
CA PHE A 9 -46.06 9.75 -17.57
C PHE A 9 -45.40 8.41 -17.90
N MET A 10 -45.68 7.85 -19.08
CA MET A 10 -45.00 6.63 -19.56
C MET A 10 -43.49 6.85 -19.73
N ALA A 11 -43.07 7.94 -20.36
CA ALA A 11 -41.66 8.27 -20.52
C ALA A 11 -40.96 8.47 -19.17
N LEU A 12 -41.61 9.19 -18.24
CA LEU A 12 -41.10 9.39 -16.88
C LEU A 12 -40.94 8.06 -16.14
N ALA A 13 -41.93 7.17 -16.22
CA ALA A 13 -41.88 5.86 -15.59
C ALA A 13 -40.73 5.00 -16.13
N VAL A 14 -40.50 5.03 -17.45
CA VAL A 14 -39.37 4.33 -18.08
C VAL A 14 -38.03 4.89 -17.62
N ILE A 15 -37.89 6.22 -17.50
CA ILE A 15 -36.66 6.85 -17.00
C ILE A 15 -36.40 6.46 -15.55
N ILE A 16 -37.42 6.48 -14.69
CA ILE A 16 -37.31 6.08 -13.29
C ILE A 16 -36.92 4.60 -13.18
N LEU A 17 -37.55 3.73 -13.97
CA LEU A 17 -37.21 2.31 -14.04
C LEU A 17 -35.76 2.10 -14.47
N ALA A 18 -35.32 2.77 -15.54
CA ALA A 18 -33.95 2.69 -16.02
C ALA A 18 -32.93 3.19 -14.97
N TYR A 19 -33.22 4.31 -14.30
CA TYR A 19 -32.37 4.86 -13.25
C TYR A 19 -32.30 3.90 -12.03
N SER A 20 -33.44 3.38 -11.58
CA SER A 20 -33.49 2.43 -10.47
C SER A 20 -32.78 1.12 -10.78
N ALA A 21 -32.93 0.60 -12.01
CA ALA A 21 -32.20 -0.57 -12.48
C ALA A 21 -30.69 -0.32 -12.54
N HIS A 22 -30.27 0.88 -12.99
CA HIS A 22 -28.87 1.27 -13.03
C HIS A 22 -28.25 1.36 -11.63
N GLU A 23 -28.92 2.03 -10.68
CA GLU A 23 -28.49 2.09 -9.28
C GLU A 23 -28.41 0.70 -8.65
N LEU A 24 -29.41 -0.16 -8.91
CA LEU A 24 -29.40 -1.53 -8.42
C LEU A 24 -28.21 -2.33 -8.97
N VAL A 25 -27.90 -2.18 -10.26
CA VAL A 25 -26.72 -2.82 -10.88
C VAL A 25 -25.42 -2.30 -10.26
N ILE A 26 -25.33 -1.00 -9.97
CA ILE A 26 -24.14 -0.43 -9.31
C ILE A 26 -24.00 -0.96 -7.88
N HIS A 27 -25.09 -1.02 -7.11
CA HIS A 27 -25.06 -1.50 -5.73
C HIS A 27 -24.75 -3.00 -5.62
N LEU A 28 -25.24 -3.81 -6.56
CA LEU A 28 -25.00 -5.25 -6.59
C LEU A 28 -23.67 -5.62 -7.28
N ARG A 29 -23.00 -4.66 -7.94
CA ARG A 29 -21.71 -4.93 -8.58
C ARG A 29 -20.70 -5.29 -7.48
N PRO A 30 -20.10 -6.50 -7.51
CA PRO A 30 -19.06 -6.86 -6.57
C PRO A 30 -17.91 -5.85 -6.71
N LYS A 31 -17.46 -5.31 -5.58
CA LYS A 31 -16.31 -4.41 -5.55
C LYS A 31 -15.09 -5.18 -6.07
N PRO A 32 -14.32 -4.63 -7.02
CA PRO A 32 -13.09 -5.28 -7.44
C PRO A 32 -12.15 -5.44 -6.24
N PRO A 33 -11.39 -6.55 -6.18
CA PRO A 33 -10.47 -6.77 -5.07
C PRO A 33 -9.42 -5.65 -5.03
N SER A 34 -9.06 -5.25 -3.83
CA SER A 34 -8.01 -4.27 -3.61
C SER A 34 -6.64 -4.85 -3.99
N PRO A 35 -5.63 -4.02 -4.30
CA PRO A 35 -4.27 -4.51 -4.54
C PRO A 35 -3.73 -5.38 -3.40
N GLN A 36 -4.13 -5.10 -2.16
CA GLN A 36 -3.76 -5.89 -0.99
C GLN A 36 -4.42 -7.28 -1.01
N GLU A 37 -5.71 -7.35 -1.36
CA GLU A 37 -6.43 -8.61 -1.49
C GLU A 37 -5.85 -9.47 -2.62
N ILE A 38 -5.50 -8.84 -3.75
CA ILE A 38 -4.81 -9.51 -4.87
C ILE A 38 -3.44 -10.04 -4.41
N GLY A 39 -2.65 -9.21 -3.71
CA GLY A 39 -1.33 -9.61 -3.22
C GLY A 39 -1.37 -10.74 -2.20
N LEU A 40 -2.33 -10.71 -1.27
CA LEU A 40 -2.53 -11.79 -0.30
C LEU A 40 -2.96 -13.09 -0.97
N GLU A 41 -3.84 -13.03 -1.97
CA GLU A 41 -4.26 -14.22 -2.69
C GLU A 41 -3.12 -14.82 -3.52
N TRP A 42 -2.32 -13.97 -4.18
CA TRP A 42 -1.08 -14.41 -4.83
C TRP A 42 -0.14 -15.09 -3.83
N LEU A 43 0.09 -14.47 -2.67
CA LEU A 43 0.96 -15.01 -1.63
C LEU A 43 0.52 -16.40 -1.18
N ARG A 44 -0.80 -16.58 -0.99
CA ARG A 44 -1.38 -17.87 -0.60
C ARG A 44 -1.10 -18.96 -1.63
N GLN A 45 -1.31 -18.65 -2.91
CA GLN A 45 -1.14 -19.60 -4.00
C GLN A 45 0.33 -19.94 -4.25
N GLU A 46 1.19 -18.92 -4.29
CA GLU A 46 2.62 -19.06 -4.58
C GLU A 46 3.33 -19.90 -3.51
N TYR A 47 3.07 -19.60 -2.23
CA TYR A 47 3.74 -20.25 -1.08
C TYR A 47 2.90 -21.36 -0.45
N LYS A 48 1.86 -21.83 -1.15
CA LYS A 48 1.00 -22.98 -0.75
C LYS A 48 0.53 -22.88 0.70
N ILE A 49 0.09 -21.69 1.10
CA ILE A 49 -0.24 -21.37 2.49
C ILE A 49 -1.58 -22.05 2.85
N PRO A 50 -1.63 -22.89 3.90
CA PRO A 50 -2.88 -23.50 4.35
C PRO A 50 -3.91 -22.46 4.81
N ASP A 51 -5.19 -22.77 4.68
CA ASP A 51 -6.29 -21.85 4.98
C ASP A 51 -6.23 -21.25 6.39
N GLU A 52 -5.85 -22.06 7.39
CA GLU A 52 -5.69 -21.61 8.76
C GLU A 52 -4.57 -20.56 8.89
N ALA A 53 -3.41 -20.82 8.28
CA ALA A 53 -2.27 -19.92 8.27
C ALA A 53 -2.60 -18.64 7.47
N TYR A 54 -3.28 -18.79 6.33
CA TYR A 54 -3.72 -17.68 5.51
C TYR A 54 -4.64 -16.73 6.27
N GLY A 55 -5.61 -17.25 7.02
CA GLY A 55 -6.50 -16.43 7.86
C GLY A 55 -5.73 -15.63 8.92
N LYS A 56 -4.69 -16.20 9.53
CA LYS A 56 -3.82 -15.51 10.49
C LYS A 56 -2.97 -14.44 9.80
N ILE A 57 -2.37 -14.77 8.65
CA ILE A 57 -1.56 -13.85 7.86
C ILE A 57 -2.38 -12.66 7.36
N ALA A 58 -3.60 -12.89 6.86
CA ALA A 58 -4.47 -11.83 6.37
C ALA A 58 -4.79 -10.79 7.47
N ARG A 59 -5.08 -11.26 8.69
CA ARG A 59 -5.30 -10.38 9.85
C ARG A 59 -4.05 -9.60 10.22
N LEU A 60 -2.91 -10.29 10.32
CA LEU A 60 -1.61 -9.66 10.58
C LEU A 60 -1.29 -8.56 9.55
N HIS A 61 -1.61 -8.81 8.29
CA HIS A 61 -1.38 -7.91 7.17
C HIS A 61 -2.26 -6.66 7.25
N GLN A 62 -3.54 -6.81 7.61
CA GLN A 62 -4.45 -5.68 7.84
C GLN A 62 -3.95 -4.78 8.98
N ASP A 63 -3.56 -5.36 10.12
CA ASP A 63 -3.02 -4.61 11.27
C ASP A 63 -1.71 -3.89 10.93
N TYR A 64 -0.86 -4.53 10.14
CA TYR A 64 0.39 -3.91 9.69
C TYR A 64 0.14 -2.68 8.81
N PHE A 65 -0.84 -2.70 7.91
CA PHE A 65 -1.10 -1.56 7.03
C PHE A 65 -1.53 -0.30 7.76
N LEU A 66 -2.34 -0.44 8.83
CA LEU A 66 -2.69 0.70 9.68
C LEU A 66 -1.44 1.37 10.26
N ARG A 67 -0.49 0.56 10.75
CA ARG A 67 0.80 1.07 11.25
C ARG A 67 1.69 1.61 10.13
N CYS A 68 1.67 0.98 8.95
CA CYS A 68 2.44 1.42 7.79
C CYS A 68 2.03 2.84 7.36
N ASP A 69 0.74 3.15 7.34
CA ASP A 69 0.22 4.47 7.00
C ASP A 69 0.68 5.54 8.00
N GLU A 70 0.72 5.21 9.30
CA GLU A 70 1.23 6.10 10.35
C GLU A 70 2.74 6.37 10.20
N MET A 71 3.53 5.34 9.87
CA MET A 71 4.95 5.48 9.59
C MET A 71 5.18 6.35 8.33
N CYS A 72 4.39 6.13 7.27
CA CYS A 72 4.42 6.93 6.05
C CYS A 72 4.09 8.40 6.33
N ALA A 73 3.09 8.68 7.18
CA ALA A 73 2.78 10.03 7.63
C ALA A 73 3.95 10.65 8.41
N THR A 74 4.65 9.87 9.22
CA THR A 74 5.82 10.31 9.99
C THR A 74 7.02 10.61 9.09
N MET A 75 7.32 9.76 8.11
CA MET A 75 8.35 10.02 7.09
C MET A 75 8.06 11.31 6.31
N LYS A 76 6.83 11.51 5.84
CA LYS A 76 6.42 12.76 5.14
C LYS A 76 6.65 14.00 6.00
N ARG A 77 6.38 13.92 7.31
CA ARG A 77 6.64 15.02 8.26
C ARG A 77 8.14 15.27 8.47
N ALA A 78 8.96 14.22 8.51
CA ALA A 78 10.42 14.33 8.62
C ALA A 78 11.07 14.91 7.36
N HIS A 79 10.52 14.62 6.18
CA HIS A 79 11.04 15.08 4.88
C HIS A 79 10.70 16.56 4.57
N ARG A 80 9.50 17.03 4.96
CA ARG A 80 9.03 18.40 4.65
C ARG A 80 10.02 19.52 5.05
N PRO A 81 10.67 19.49 6.22
CA PRO A 81 11.70 20.46 6.58
C PRO A 81 12.93 20.46 5.66
N LEU A 82 13.30 19.34 5.04
CA LEU A 82 14.44 19.29 4.11
C LEU A 82 14.11 20.00 2.79
N ILE A 83 12.90 19.80 2.26
CA ILE A 83 12.39 20.54 1.08
C ILE A 83 12.31 22.04 1.37
N GLN A 84 11.83 22.42 2.56
CA GLN A 84 11.71 23.84 2.90
C GLN A 84 13.08 24.50 3.12
N ARG A 85 14.05 23.77 3.68
CA ARG A 85 15.41 24.25 3.94
C ARG A 85 16.33 24.21 2.73
N SER A 86 16.02 23.44 1.69
CA SER A 86 16.74 23.55 0.41
C SER A 86 16.44 24.87 -0.31
N ARG A 87 15.30 25.50 0.00
CA ARG A 87 14.87 26.79 -0.57
C ARG A 87 15.38 28.02 0.17
N ASN A 88 15.93 27.87 1.38
CA ASN A 88 16.39 28.98 2.22
C ASN A 88 17.82 28.73 2.74
N PRO A 89 18.64 29.79 2.97
CA PRO A 89 19.91 29.63 3.65
C PRO A 89 19.68 29.07 5.07
N THR A 90 20.15 27.86 5.31
CA THR A 90 20.09 27.18 6.62
C THR A 90 21.46 26.69 7.01
N SER A 91 21.75 26.70 8.33
CA SER A 91 23.08 26.32 8.82
C SER A 91 23.37 24.85 8.51
N ARG A 92 24.66 24.54 8.37
CA ARG A 92 25.13 23.16 8.14
C ARG A 92 24.64 22.20 9.24
N GLU A 93 24.61 22.65 10.51
CA GLU A 93 24.12 21.84 11.63
C GLU A 93 22.62 21.54 11.50
N GLN A 94 21.81 22.54 11.13
CA GLN A 94 20.37 22.36 10.96
C GLN A 94 20.04 21.38 9.81
N LYS A 95 20.81 21.42 8.72
CA LYS A 95 20.71 20.46 7.61
C LYS A 95 21.11 19.06 8.06
N SER A 96 22.26 18.92 8.73
CA SER A 96 22.74 17.64 9.25
C SER A 96 21.75 16.99 10.22
N ALA A 97 21.22 17.76 11.19
CA ALA A 97 20.23 17.29 12.14
C ALA A 97 18.89 16.91 11.49
N ALA A 98 18.53 17.51 10.35
CA ALA A 98 17.33 17.15 9.61
C ALA A 98 17.53 15.85 8.82
N LEU A 99 18.67 15.68 8.15
CA LEU A 99 19.04 14.46 7.45
C LEU A 99 19.16 13.26 8.39
N SER A 100 19.79 13.45 9.56
CA SER A 100 19.90 12.40 10.58
C SER A 100 18.53 11.94 11.08
N ARG A 101 17.60 12.88 11.30
CA ARG A 101 16.21 12.56 11.70
C ARG A 101 15.45 11.81 10.61
N GLU A 102 15.56 12.25 9.36
CA GLU A 102 14.93 11.54 8.24
C GLU A 102 15.46 10.12 8.11
N LYS A 103 16.79 9.96 8.13
CA LYS A 103 17.44 8.65 8.07
C LYS A 103 16.93 7.71 9.16
N ALA A 104 16.88 8.17 10.41
CA ALA A 104 16.38 7.36 11.53
C ALA A 104 14.92 6.91 11.35
N VAL A 105 14.04 7.78 10.83
CA VAL A 105 12.64 7.41 10.57
C VAL A 105 12.53 6.40 9.43
N CYS A 106 13.34 6.55 8.37
CA CYS A 106 13.38 5.60 7.26
C CYS A 106 13.92 4.22 7.71
N GLU A 107 14.97 4.19 8.51
CA GLU A 107 15.52 2.96 9.10
C GLU A 107 14.47 2.25 9.96
N ASN A 108 13.78 2.99 10.84
CA ASN A 108 12.70 2.42 11.64
C ASN A 108 11.56 1.85 10.78
N CYS A 109 11.20 2.51 9.68
CA CYS A 109 10.21 1.99 8.73
C CYS A 109 10.65 0.66 8.11
N LEU A 110 11.91 0.58 7.69
CA LEU A 110 12.50 -0.63 7.11
C LEU A 110 12.53 -1.78 8.12
N ASP A 111 12.95 -1.51 9.36
CA ASP A 111 13.01 -2.52 10.41
C ASP A 111 11.62 -3.10 10.72
N ASN A 112 10.60 -2.24 10.79
CA ASN A 112 9.22 -2.67 10.99
C ASN A 112 8.70 -3.54 9.83
N MET A 113 9.05 -3.18 8.59
CA MET A 113 8.71 -3.97 7.41
C MET A 113 9.40 -5.34 7.41
N VAL A 114 10.70 -5.39 7.69
CA VAL A 114 11.45 -6.66 7.79
C VAL A 114 10.89 -7.54 8.91
N GLN A 115 10.55 -6.96 10.05
CA GLN A 115 9.95 -7.70 11.17
C GLN A 115 8.56 -8.27 10.81
N HIS A 116 7.75 -7.49 10.07
CA HIS A 116 6.48 -7.97 9.56
C HIS A 116 6.66 -9.17 8.63
N LEU A 117 7.56 -9.08 7.64
CA LEU A 117 7.86 -10.17 6.72
C LEU A 117 8.32 -11.44 7.45
N ARG A 118 9.19 -11.32 8.45
CA ARG A 118 9.60 -12.45 9.30
C ARG A 118 8.43 -13.07 10.07
N THR A 119 7.51 -12.24 10.55
CA THR A 119 6.32 -12.72 11.28
C THR A 119 5.35 -13.45 10.34
N VAL A 120 5.17 -12.96 9.11
CA VAL A 120 4.40 -13.66 8.06
C VAL A 120 5.06 -15.00 7.75
N ALA A 121 6.38 -15.02 7.52
CA ALA A 121 7.13 -16.24 7.20
C ALA A 121 7.01 -17.31 8.29
N ALA A 122 7.01 -16.90 9.56
CA ALA A 122 6.86 -17.82 10.70
C ALA A 122 5.47 -18.51 10.76
N LEU A 123 4.46 -17.97 10.08
CA LEU A 123 3.14 -18.58 9.96
C LEU A 123 3.00 -19.50 8.74
N MET A 124 3.97 -19.49 7.83
CA MET A 124 4.00 -20.35 6.65
C MET A 124 4.56 -21.74 6.98
N PRO A 125 4.35 -22.74 6.10
CA PRO A 125 5.15 -23.96 6.14
C PRO A 125 6.65 -23.63 6.14
N PRO A 126 7.50 -24.30 6.93
CA PRO A 126 8.89 -23.87 7.16
C PRO A 126 9.70 -23.61 5.88
N ALA A 127 9.65 -24.54 4.92
CA ALA A 127 10.35 -24.40 3.64
C ALA A 127 9.82 -23.23 2.79
N GLU A 128 8.51 -22.98 2.85
CA GLU A 128 7.87 -21.90 2.10
C GLU A 128 8.15 -20.54 2.75
N GLY A 129 8.19 -20.46 4.07
CA GLY A 129 8.59 -19.25 4.81
C GLY A 129 10.05 -18.85 4.55
N GLU A 130 10.96 -19.82 4.49
CA GLU A 130 12.36 -19.58 4.11
C GLU A 130 12.48 -19.07 2.67
N ARG A 131 11.76 -19.70 1.72
CA ARG A 131 11.71 -19.26 0.32
C ARG A 131 11.16 -17.85 0.19
N PHE A 132 10.04 -17.57 0.86
CA PHE A 132 9.42 -16.25 0.88
C PHE A 132 10.37 -15.15 1.33
N LEU A 133 11.12 -15.37 2.42
CA LEU A 133 12.10 -14.38 2.88
C LEU A 133 13.27 -14.21 1.91
N ALA A 134 13.72 -15.30 1.28
CA ALA A 134 14.78 -15.25 0.27
C ALA A 134 14.35 -14.46 -0.98
N ASP A 135 13.10 -14.59 -1.40
CA ASP A 135 12.55 -13.90 -2.57
C ASP A 135 12.30 -12.41 -2.29
N ILE A 136 11.68 -12.09 -1.13
CA ILE A 136 11.12 -10.75 -0.88
C ILE A 136 12.10 -9.80 -0.18
N LEU A 137 12.93 -10.28 0.75
CA LEU A 137 13.82 -9.37 1.49
C LEU A 137 14.82 -8.60 0.61
N PRO A 138 15.43 -9.18 -0.43
CA PRO A 138 16.36 -8.44 -1.30
C PRO A 138 15.69 -7.24 -1.98
N GLU A 139 14.47 -7.43 -2.50
CA GLU A 139 13.66 -6.39 -3.14
C GLU A 139 13.29 -5.26 -2.16
N VAL A 140 13.08 -5.61 -0.89
CA VAL A 140 12.66 -4.68 0.15
C VAL A 140 13.84 -3.87 0.73
N ILE A 141 14.96 -4.52 1.02
CA ILE A 141 16.10 -3.88 1.71
C ILE A 141 16.92 -3.03 0.74
N ASN A 142 17.05 -3.47 -0.50
CA ASN A 142 17.88 -2.80 -1.49
C ASN A 142 17.29 -2.94 -2.89
N PRO A 143 16.17 -2.25 -3.18
CA PRO A 143 15.48 -2.38 -4.46
C PRO A 143 16.42 -2.04 -5.64
N PRO A 144 16.31 -2.75 -6.78
CA PRO A 144 17.17 -2.57 -7.94
C PRO A 144 17.27 -1.13 -8.44
N GLU A 145 16.19 -0.35 -8.31
CA GLU A 145 16.14 1.06 -8.68
C GLU A 145 17.08 1.88 -7.83
N LEU A 146 17.12 1.65 -6.52
CA LEU A 146 18.05 2.34 -5.61
C LEU A 146 19.49 1.91 -5.88
N GLN A 147 19.75 0.66 -6.24
CA GLN A 147 21.08 0.20 -6.65
C GLN A 147 21.55 0.95 -7.90
N LYS A 148 20.67 1.04 -8.91
CA LYS A 148 20.93 1.77 -10.15
C LYS A 148 21.16 3.26 -9.90
N LEU A 149 20.33 3.91 -9.09
CA LEU A 149 20.53 5.30 -8.67
C LEU A 149 21.87 5.50 -7.96
N ARG A 150 22.23 4.65 -6.99
CA ARG A 150 23.52 4.73 -6.29
C ARG A 150 24.71 4.55 -7.24
N SER A 151 24.62 3.65 -8.22
CA SER A 151 25.68 3.46 -9.23
C SER A 151 25.86 4.65 -10.17
N GLN A 152 24.85 5.51 -10.29
CA GLN A 152 24.87 6.69 -11.17
C GLN A 152 25.33 7.96 -10.46
N VAL A 153 25.38 7.97 -9.13
CA VAL A 153 25.78 9.14 -8.34
C VAL A 153 27.26 9.02 -7.98
N THR A 154 28.08 9.89 -8.57
CA THR A 154 29.48 10.07 -8.13
C THR A 154 29.50 10.52 -6.67
N PRO A 155 30.30 9.89 -5.78
CA PRO A 155 30.40 10.33 -4.39
C PRO A 155 30.82 11.80 -4.34
N LEU A 156 30.06 12.62 -3.60
CA LEU A 156 30.52 13.96 -3.24
C LEU A 156 31.71 13.78 -2.28
N GLN A 157 32.92 13.95 -2.81
CA GLN A 157 34.16 14.09 -2.03
C GLN A 157 34.18 15.44 -1.32
#